data_AF-A0A0C2E2R9-F1
#
_entry.id   AF-A0A0C2E2R9-F1
#
_cell.length_a   1.000
_cell.length_b   1.000
_cell.length_c   1.000
_cell.angle_alpha   90.00
_cell.angle_beta   90.00
_cell.angle_gamma   90.00
#
_symmetry.space_group_name_H-M   'P 1'
#
loop_
_entity.id
_entity.type
_entity.pdbx_description
1 polymer ?
#
loop_
_entity_poly.entity_id
_entity_poly.type
_entity_poly.pdbx_seq_one_letter_code
_entity_poly.pdbx_strand_id
1 'polypeptide(L)' 'GSEAMWQHIVMPESSGNPQAVNELGYRGLGQTKEYWGTGSVETQTEGMLDYAVERYGSVSEAIEFRQANNWW' A
#
# COMPACT_ATOMS: atom_id res chain seq x y z
N GLY A 1 -3.80 3.22 -9.12
CA GLY A 1 -2.70 2.29 -8.78
C GLY A 1 -2.56 1.29 -9.89
N SER A 2 -1.34 0.87 -10.20
CA SER A 2 -1.10 -0.09 -11.27
C SER A 2 -1.53 -1.51 -10.87
N GLU A 3 -1.84 -2.35 -11.85
CA GLU A 3 -2.11 -3.77 -11.62
C GLU A 3 -0.95 -4.46 -10.88
N ALA A 4 0.29 -4.11 -11.21
CA ALA A 4 1.47 -4.61 -10.52
C ALA A 4 1.49 -4.25 -9.03
N MET A 5 1.15 -3.00 -8.67
CA MET A 5 1.05 -2.58 -7.28
C MET A 5 -0.06 -3.33 -6.53
N TRP A 6 -1.18 -3.57 -7.21
CA TRP A 6 -2.27 -4.37 -6.65
C TRP A 6 -1.84 -5.81 -6.35
N GLN A 7 -1.24 -6.48 -7.33
CA GLN A 7 -0.80 -7.87 -7.20
C GLN A 7 0.31 -8.04 -6.16
N HIS A 8 1.26 -7.11 -6.12
CA HIS A 8 2.46 -7.31 -5.32
C HIS A 8 2.41 -6.66 -3.94
N ILE A 9 1.62 -5.60 -3.73
CA ILE A 9 1.53 -4.88 -2.45
C ILE A 9 0.11 -5.01 -1.87
N VAL A 10 -0.92 -4.56 -2.58
CA VAL A 10 -2.28 -4.51 -2.00
C VAL A 10 -2.80 -5.89 -1.59
N MET A 11 -2.73 -6.87 -2.50
CA MET A 11 -3.25 -8.21 -2.25
C MET A 11 -2.55 -8.88 -1.06
N PRO A 12 -1.21 -8.83 -0.93
CA PRO A 12 -0.56 -9.38 0.25
C PRO A 12 -0.76 -8.58 1.54
N GLU A 13 -0.81 -7.25 1.50
CA GLU A 13 -0.93 -6.44 2.72
C GLU A 13 -2.36 -6.46 3.29
N SER A 14 -3.39 -6.43 2.44
CA SER A 14 -4.78 -6.21 2.87
C SER A 14 -5.80 -7.15 2.25
N SER A 15 -5.38 -8.08 1.37
CA SER A 15 -6.30 -8.87 0.54
C SER A 15 -7.26 -8.02 -0.30
N GLY A 16 -6.85 -6.78 -0.63
CA GLY A 16 -7.70 -5.82 -1.35
C GLY A 16 -8.81 -5.19 -0.50
N ASN A 17 -8.76 -5.31 0.83
CA ASN A 17 -9.75 -4.71 1.72
C ASN A 17 -9.36 -3.26 2.11
N PRO A 18 -10.05 -2.23 1.60
CA PRO A 18 -9.77 -0.84 1.95
C PRO A 18 -10.13 -0.47 3.40
N GLN A 19 -10.79 -1.38 4.13
CA GLN A 19 -11.11 -1.23 5.55
C GLN A 19 -10.32 -2.20 6.44
N ALA A 20 -9.28 -2.84 5.90
CA ALA A 20 -8.41 -3.70 6.70
C ALA A 20 -7.78 -2.88 7.83
N VAL A 21 -7.84 -3.41 9.06
CA VAL A 21 -7.17 -2.84 10.23
C VAL A 21 -6.49 -3.97 10.98
N ASN A 22 -5.19 -3.84 11.25
CA ASN A 22 -4.47 -4.82 12.04
C ASN A 22 -4.36 -4.41 13.52
N GLU A 23 -3.92 -5.33 14.37
CA GLU A 23 -3.80 -5.13 15.83
C GLU A 23 -2.81 -4.01 16.19
N LEU A 24 -1.87 -3.67 15.30
CA LEU A 24 -0.88 -2.59 15.46
C LEU A 24 -1.40 -1.22 14.99
N GLY A 25 -2.65 -1.17 14.52
CA GLY A 25 -3.37 0.04 14.12
C GLY A 25 -3.08 0.53 12.69
N TYR A 26 -2.42 -0.28 11.86
CA TYR A 26 -2.26 0.00 10.43
C TYR A 26 -3.56 -0.26 9.67
N ARG A 27 -3.81 0.52 8.62
CA ARG A 27 -5.13 0.59 7.98
C ARG A 27 -5.05 0.60 6.46
N GLY A 28 -6.14 0.16 5.83
CA GLY A 28 -6.38 0.31 4.40
C GLY A 28 -5.55 -0.61 3.52
N LEU A 29 -5.57 -0.33 2.22
CA LEU A 29 -5.01 -1.18 1.16
C LEU A 29 -3.50 -1.43 1.33
N GLY A 30 -2.76 -0.41 1.72
CA GLY A 30 -1.31 -0.47 1.95
C GLY A 30 -0.92 -0.73 3.40
N GLN A 31 -1.86 -1.05 4.30
CA GLN A 31 -1.60 -1.23 5.73
C GLN A 31 -0.67 -0.15 6.29
N THR A 32 -1.13 1.11 6.27
CA THR A 32 -0.34 2.29 6.64
C THR A 32 -0.90 3.00 7.88
N LYS A 33 -0.10 3.90 8.47
CA LYS A 33 -0.55 4.90 9.46
C LYS A 33 -0.69 6.30 8.87
N GLU A 34 -0.37 6.48 7.59
CA GLU A 34 -0.57 7.72 6.88
C GLU A 34 -2.06 8.06 6.76
N TYR A 35 -2.37 9.35 6.63
CA TYR A 35 -3.76 9.84 6.57
C TYR A 35 -4.56 9.21 5.41
N TRP A 36 -3.87 8.91 4.30
CA TRP A 36 -4.47 8.30 3.11
C TRP A 36 -4.83 6.83 3.31
N GLY A 37 -4.45 6.17 4.42
CA GLY A 37 -4.80 4.78 4.72
C GLY A 37 -6.29 4.54 5.05
N THR A 38 -7.15 5.55 4.85
CA THR A 38 -8.60 5.48 5.04
C THR A 38 -9.31 6.20 3.89
N GLY A 39 -10.63 5.98 3.74
CA GLY A 39 -11.42 6.60 2.67
C GLY A 39 -11.69 5.64 1.51
N SER A 40 -11.88 6.19 0.31
CA SER A 40 -12.20 5.40 -0.89
C SER A 40 -10.98 4.60 -1.37
N VAL A 41 -11.23 3.57 -2.19
CA VAL A 41 -10.16 2.83 -2.88
C VAL A 41 -9.28 3.79 -3.69
N GLU A 42 -9.87 4.79 -4.35
CA GLU A 42 -9.17 5.79 -5.14
C GLU A 42 -8.19 6.60 -4.27
N THR A 43 -8.67 7.19 -3.16
CA THR A 43 -7.83 7.96 -2.22
C THR A 43 -6.67 7.14 -1.67
N GLN A 44 -6.94 5.89 -1.26
CA GLN A 44 -5.91 5.02 -0.74
C GLN A 44 -4.88 4.68 -1.82
N THR A 45 -5.34 4.44 -3.04
CA THR A 45 -4.46 4.06 -4.14
C THR A 45 -3.62 5.24 -4.65
N GLU A 46 -4.16 6.46 -4.65
CA GLU A 46 -3.40 7.69 -4.92
C GLU A 46 -2.32 7.89 -3.85
N GLY A 47 -2.68 7.83 -2.57
CA GLY A 47 -1.72 7.95 -1.48
C GLY A 47 -0.62 6.88 -1.50
N MET A 48 -0.96 5.65 -1.89
CA MET A 48 0.03 4.59 -2.12
C MET A 48 1.01 4.95 -3.24
N LEU A 49 0.54 5.51 -4.37
CA LEU A 49 1.40 5.90 -5.48
C LEU A 49 2.36 7.02 -5.09
N ASP A 50 1.86 8.04 -4.42
CA ASP A 50 2.67 9.16 -3.94
C ASP A 50 3.71 8.67 -2.93
N TYR A 51 3.28 7.85 -1.96
CA TYR A 51 4.17 7.25 -0.97
C TYR A 51 5.24 6.36 -1.61
N ALA A 52 4.90 5.63 -2.68
CA ALA A 52 5.87 4.83 -3.42
C ALA A 52 7.01 5.69 -3.94
N VAL A 53 6.67 6.83 -4.55
CA VAL A 53 7.65 7.76 -5.11
C VAL A 53 8.44 8.46 -4.01
N GLU A 54 7.79 8.94 -2.96
CA GLU A 54 8.44 9.68 -1.87
C GLU A 54 9.41 8.82 -1.05
N ARG A 55 9.03 7.57 -0.74
CA ARG A 55 9.81 6.68 0.13
C ARG A 55 10.80 5.82 -0.63
N TYR A 56 10.39 5.29 -1.79
CA TYR A 56 11.15 4.29 -2.53
C TYR A 56 11.78 4.81 -3.81
N GLY A 57 11.38 6.01 -4.28
CA GLY A 57 11.82 6.59 -5.56
C GLY A 57 10.90 6.26 -6.72
N SER A 58 10.28 5.07 -6.71
CA SER A 58 9.33 4.63 -7.73
C SER A 58 8.42 3.50 -7.25
N VAL A 59 7.32 3.24 -7.98
CA VAL A 59 6.45 2.09 -7.73
C VAL A 59 7.20 0.77 -7.92
N SER A 60 8.12 0.69 -8.89
CA SER A 60 8.92 -0.52 -9.13
C SER A 60 9.84 -0.82 -7.95
N GLU A 61 10.57 0.17 -7.45
CA GLU A 61 11.44 0.01 -6.27
C GLU A 61 10.64 -0.35 -5.02
N ALA A 62 9.42 0.18 -4.87
CA ALA A 62 8.56 -0.18 -3.76
C ALA A 62 8.07 -1.64 -3.82
N ILE A 63 7.77 -2.14 -5.03
CA ILE A 63 7.43 -3.55 -5.26
C ILE A 63 8.63 -4.44 -4.94
N GLU A 64 9.83 -4.10 -5.44
CA GLU A 64 11.06 -4.84 -5.16
C GLU A 64 11.36 -4.88 -3.66
N PHE A 65 11.23 -3.74 -2.98
CA PHE A 65 11.39 -3.65 -1.53
C PHE A 65 10.44 -4.59 -0.80
N ARG A 66 9.15 -4.56 -1.13
CA ARG A 66 8.16 -5.39 -0.44
C ARG A 66 8.36 -6.88 -0.73
N GLN A 67 8.76 -7.25 -1.94
CA GLN A 67 9.11 -8.63 -2.27
C GLN A 67 10.34 -9.12 -1.49
N ALA A 68 11.32 -8.26 -1.25
CA ALA A 68 12.52 -8.59 -0.50
C ALA A 68 12.30 -8.64 1.02
N ASN A 69 11.36 -7.84 1.54
CA ASN A 69 11.20 -7.63 2.98
C ASN A 69 9.91 -8.19 3.57
N ASN A 70 8.92 -8.58 2.75
CA ASN A 70 7.58 -8.99 3.17
C ASN A 70 6.80 -7.93 3.96
N TRP A 71 7.13 -6.66 3.77
CA TRP A 71 6.38 -5.51 4.28
C TRP A 71 6.51 -4.32 3.32
N TRP A 72 5.56 -3.40 3.41
CA TRP A 72 5.49 -2.15 2.63
C TRP A 72 5.61 -0.92 3.53
#